data_AF-A0A1G6IVV3-F1
#
_entry.id   AF-A0A1G6IVV3-F1
#
_cell.length_a   1.000
_cell.length_b   1.000
_cell.length_c   1.000
_cell.angle_alpha   90.00
_cell.angle_beta   90.00
_cell.angle_gamma   90.00
#
_symmetry.space_group_name_H-M   'P 1'
#
loop_
_entity.id
_entity.type
_entity.pdbx_description
1 polymer ?
#
loop_
_entity_poly.entity_id
_entity_poly.type
_entity_poly.pdbx_seq_one_letter_code
_entity_poly.pdbx_strand_id
1 'polypeptide(L)'
;MKKLMTVCMIWICALCAVCAQPAAPRPLYDDPVYHGAADPVIVYNQQKKKWWMFYTNRRASIPDATVQWVHGTRIGIAESTDGRKWTYVDTADIRYRPDAGYTFWAPDITEHRGVYHMYLTYVPGTFSDWGHPRQIVHLTSSDLIHWNYQSTLPLVNEKVIDASVYKVKEGLWRMWYNNEKDGKRIYYAESNDLYHWQDKGEAIATRGEGPKVFYWKGKYFMTVDAWKGMEVFSGNDLLTWKKQEHRILENPGKGQDDQAIGGHCDVVVNGAKAYVFYFTHPGRRTDQPAAKNSFDDKRSVIQVAELKYSKGTLTCDRDEPVRIRLKP
;
A
#
# COMPACT_ATOMS: atom_id res chain seq x y z
N MET A 1 -27.37 4.62 -77.63
CA MET A 1 -26.23 4.97 -76.77
C MET A 1 -26.73 5.16 -75.33
N LYS A 2 -26.68 4.11 -74.49
CA LYS A 2 -27.04 4.18 -73.06
C LYS A 2 -25.73 4.13 -72.26
N LYS A 3 -25.38 5.21 -71.57
CA LYS A 3 -24.19 5.26 -70.71
C LYS A 3 -24.52 4.57 -69.39
N LEU A 4 -23.82 3.46 -69.11
CA LEU A 4 -23.82 2.77 -67.83
C LEU A 4 -22.87 3.54 -66.89
N MET A 5 -23.40 4.19 -65.85
CA MET A 5 -22.58 4.77 -64.78
C MET A 5 -22.29 3.67 -63.76
N THR A 6 -21.05 3.20 -63.75
CA THR A 6 -20.50 2.33 -62.71
C THR A 6 -20.28 3.16 -61.45
N VAL A 7 -21.09 2.92 -60.41
CA VAL A 7 -20.86 3.49 -59.08
C VAL A 7 -19.82 2.64 -58.37
N CYS A 8 -18.63 3.19 -58.18
CA CYS A 8 -17.55 2.56 -57.41
C CYS A 8 -17.82 2.82 -55.92
N MET A 9 -18.24 1.79 -55.19
CA MET A 9 -18.52 1.86 -53.76
C MET A 9 -17.19 1.70 -53.00
N ILE A 10 -16.61 2.83 -52.58
CA ILE A 10 -15.37 2.86 -51.79
C ILE A 10 -15.73 2.44 -50.35
N TRP A 11 -15.29 1.24 -49.96
CA TRP A 11 -15.30 0.81 -48.57
C TRP A 11 -14.18 1.51 -47.80
N ILE A 12 -14.54 2.50 -46.99
CA ILE A 12 -13.62 3.12 -46.03
C ILE A 12 -13.56 2.20 -44.82
N CYS A 13 -12.52 1.34 -44.76
CA CYS A 13 -12.15 0.65 -43.53
C CYS A 13 -11.66 1.70 -42.52
N ALA A 14 -12.49 2.05 -41.55
CA ALA A 14 -12.07 2.81 -40.39
C ALA A 14 -11.12 1.95 -39.54
N LEU A 15 -9.81 2.13 -39.74
CA LEU A 15 -8.80 1.67 -38.80
C LEU A 15 -8.97 2.46 -37.50
N CYS A 16 -9.69 1.87 -36.53
CA CYS A 16 -9.64 2.32 -35.14
C CYS A 16 -8.20 2.12 -34.65
N ALA A 17 -7.38 3.16 -34.75
CA ALA A 17 -6.10 3.22 -34.06
C ALA A 17 -6.40 3.15 -32.56
N VAL A 18 -6.22 1.96 -31.97
CA VAL A 18 -6.22 1.80 -30.52
C VAL A 18 -4.99 2.55 -30.02
N CYS A 19 -5.16 3.82 -29.66
CA CYS A 19 -4.12 4.56 -28.95
C CYS A 19 -3.77 3.77 -27.68
N ALA A 20 -2.57 3.20 -27.64
CA ALA A 20 -2.09 2.49 -26.47
C ALA A 20 -2.17 3.42 -25.25
N GLN A 21 -2.77 2.95 -24.16
CA GLN A 21 -2.90 3.74 -22.93
C GLN A 21 -1.50 4.22 -22.49
N PRO A 22 -1.32 5.52 -22.18
CA PRO A 22 -0.03 6.01 -21.72
C PRO A 22 0.36 5.35 -20.40
N ALA A 23 1.66 5.23 -20.15
CA ALA A 23 2.16 4.70 -18.88
C ALA A 23 1.75 5.60 -17.70
N ALA A 24 1.75 5.02 -16.50
CA ALA A 24 1.66 5.75 -15.24
C ALA A 24 2.82 6.75 -15.10
N PRO A 25 2.57 7.93 -14.51
CA PRO A 25 3.62 8.89 -14.21
C PRO A 25 4.59 8.32 -13.17
N ARG A 26 5.77 8.92 -13.10
CA ARG A 26 6.81 8.65 -12.09
C ARG A 26 7.27 10.00 -11.52
N PRO A 27 7.02 10.29 -10.23
CA PRO A 27 6.30 9.45 -9.28
C PRO A 27 4.83 9.21 -9.67
N LEU A 28 4.24 8.13 -9.15
CA LEU A 28 2.81 7.86 -9.33
C LEU A 28 1.96 8.91 -8.59
N TYR A 29 2.40 9.27 -7.38
CA TYR A 29 1.73 10.25 -6.53
C TYR A 29 2.73 10.92 -5.58
N ASP A 30 2.62 12.25 -5.47
CA ASP A 30 3.28 13.08 -4.47
C ASP A 30 2.18 13.82 -3.70
N ASP A 31 2.19 13.72 -2.37
CA ASP A 31 1.18 14.36 -1.53
C ASP A 31 1.36 15.88 -1.57
N PRO A 32 0.32 16.65 -1.94
CA PRO A 32 0.46 18.09 -2.12
C PRO A 32 0.50 18.89 -0.81
N VAL A 33 0.30 18.25 0.34
CA VAL A 33 0.20 18.93 1.64
C VAL A 33 1.55 18.94 2.36
N TYR A 34 2.13 17.76 2.53
CA TYR A 34 3.35 17.52 3.29
C TYR A 34 4.44 16.83 2.48
N HIS A 35 4.17 16.33 1.28
CA HIS A 35 5.12 15.58 0.44
C HIS A 35 5.68 14.32 1.12
N GLY A 36 4.88 13.69 1.97
CA GLY A 36 5.28 12.52 2.74
C GLY A 36 4.32 11.35 2.60
N ALA A 37 3.85 11.07 1.38
CA ALA A 37 2.99 9.91 1.14
C ALA A 37 3.77 8.61 1.39
N ALA A 38 3.30 7.78 2.31
CA ALA A 38 3.92 6.50 2.67
C ALA A 38 2.86 5.43 2.98
N ASP A 39 3.27 4.16 2.97
CA ASP A 39 2.46 3.02 3.42
C ASP A 39 1.06 2.99 2.77
N PRO A 40 0.99 2.95 1.41
CA PRO A 40 -0.28 3.08 0.71
C PRO A 40 -1.16 1.83 0.89
N VAL A 41 -2.48 1.99 0.83
CA VAL A 41 -3.45 0.91 0.57
C VAL A 41 -4.47 1.37 -0.47
N ILE A 42 -4.76 0.49 -1.43
CA ILE A 42 -5.59 0.75 -2.59
C ILE A 42 -6.91 0.00 -2.46
N VAL A 43 -8.02 0.73 -2.43
CA VAL A 43 -9.37 0.19 -2.26
C VAL A 43 -10.32 0.77 -3.29
N TYR A 44 -11.23 -0.05 -3.83
CA TYR A 44 -12.28 0.45 -4.70
C TYR A 44 -13.43 1.04 -3.87
N ASN A 45 -13.69 2.34 -4.04
CA ASN A 45 -14.83 3.02 -3.47
C ASN A 45 -16.06 2.75 -4.33
N GLN A 46 -16.95 1.88 -3.86
CA GLN A 46 -18.15 1.44 -4.57
C GLN A 46 -19.11 2.60 -4.85
N GLN A 47 -19.25 3.53 -3.90
CA GLN A 47 -20.17 4.66 -4.02
C GLN A 47 -19.67 5.69 -5.04
N LYS A 48 -18.36 5.97 -5.01
CA LYS A 48 -17.71 6.94 -5.91
C LYS A 48 -17.32 6.36 -7.25
N LYS A 49 -17.37 5.03 -7.40
CA LYS A 49 -16.94 4.28 -8.58
C LYS A 49 -15.51 4.60 -9.00
N LYS A 50 -14.64 4.79 -8.01
CA LYS A 50 -13.24 5.17 -8.18
C LYS A 50 -12.36 4.34 -7.25
N TRP A 51 -11.12 4.17 -7.64
CA TRP A 51 -10.07 3.66 -6.79
C TRP A 51 -9.58 4.74 -5.87
N TRP A 52 -9.49 4.45 -4.58
CA TRP A 52 -8.94 5.34 -3.56
C TRP A 52 -7.65 4.75 -3.00
N MET A 53 -6.68 5.62 -2.76
CA MET A 53 -5.42 5.33 -2.10
C MET A 53 -5.46 6.02 -0.76
N PHE A 54 -5.35 5.24 0.31
CA PHE A 54 -5.10 5.74 1.66
C PHE A 54 -3.61 5.63 1.95
N TYR A 55 -3.03 6.62 2.61
CA TYR A 55 -1.59 6.63 2.89
C TYR A 55 -1.29 7.31 4.22
N THR A 56 -0.24 6.88 4.90
CA THR A 56 0.35 7.65 6.01
C THR A 56 0.80 8.99 5.47
N ASN A 57 0.22 10.10 5.97
CA ASN A 57 0.60 11.43 5.56
C ASN A 57 1.74 11.96 6.44
N ARG A 58 2.98 11.50 6.19
CA ARG A 58 4.17 11.96 6.91
C ARG A 58 4.39 13.44 6.62
N ARG A 59 4.82 14.19 7.63
CA ARG A 59 4.88 15.65 7.61
C ARG A 59 6.23 16.17 7.09
N ALA A 60 6.67 15.73 5.91
CA ALA A 60 8.05 15.98 5.46
C ALA A 60 8.42 17.47 5.32
N SER A 61 7.43 18.33 5.02
CA SER A 61 7.61 19.78 4.90
C SER A 61 7.77 20.53 6.23
N ILE A 62 7.55 19.89 7.38
CA ILE A 62 7.73 20.57 8.68
C ILE A 62 9.22 20.64 9.07
N PRO A 63 9.67 21.77 9.65
CA PRO A 63 10.98 21.85 10.29
C PRO A 63 11.03 20.90 11.50
N ASP A 64 11.80 19.83 11.37
CA ASP A 64 12.03 18.85 12.42
C ASP A 64 13.37 18.15 12.15
N ALA A 65 14.17 18.03 13.21
CA ALA A 65 15.47 17.36 13.20
C ALA A 65 15.43 15.98 13.91
N THR A 66 14.23 15.54 14.31
CA THR A 66 13.98 14.30 15.04
C THR A 66 13.13 13.35 14.18
N VAL A 67 12.27 12.53 14.80
CA VAL A 67 11.27 11.69 14.13
C VAL A 67 9.87 12.24 14.24
N GLN A 68 9.70 13.44 14.82
CA GLN A 68 8.39 14.05 15.01
C GLN A 68 7.64 14.25 13.69
N TRP A 69 8.34 14.43 12.57
CA TRP A 69 7.75 14.50 11.23
C TRP A 69 7.01 13.23 10.79
N VAL A 70 7.33 12.05 11.34
CA VAL A 70 6.52 10.83 11.12
C VAL A 70 5.45 10.63 12.18
N HIS A 71 5.38 11.47 13.21
CA HIS A 71 4.26 11.50 14.15
C HIS A 71 3.27 12.62 13.78
N GLY A 72 2.16 12.74 14.51
CA GLY A 72 1.07 13.68 14.25
C GLY A 72 0.43 13.47 12.89
N THR A 73 0.56 12.27 12.34
CA THR A 73 0.15 11.94 10.98
C THR A 73 -1.34 11.63 10.93
N ARG A 74 -1.96 12.10 9.86
CA ARG A 74 -3.30 11.68 9.43
C ARG A 74 -3.17 10.64 8.33
N ILE A 75 -4.29 10.03 7.96
CA ILE A 75 -4.36 9.19 6.76
C ILE A 75 -4.87 10.04 5.60
N GLY A 76 -4.02 10.29 4.61
CA GLY A 76 -4.39 11.01 3.39
C GLY A 76 -5.17 10.12 2.43
N ILE A 77 -5.94 10.74 1.52
CA ILE A 77 -6.77 10.09 0.52
C ILE A 77 -6.48 10.71 -0.84
N ALA A 78 -6.18 9.88 -1.82
CA ALA A 78 -6.15 10.25 -3.23
C ALA A 78 -7.08 9.33 -4.03
N GLU A 79 -7.62 9.81 -5.15
CA GLU A 79 -8.52 9.03 -6.01
C GLU A 79 -8.00 8.89 -7.44
N SER A 80 -8.43 7.81 -8.09
CA SER A 80 -8.15 7.50 -9.48
C SER A 80 -9.31 6.74 -10.12
N THR A 81 -9.55 6.96 -11.40
CA THR A 81 -10.53 6.16 -12.16
C THR A 81 -9.95 4.86 -12.69
N ASP A 82 -8.63 4.79 -12.87
CA ASP A 82 -7.95 3.68 -13.54
C ASP A 82 -6.64 3.25 -12.86
N GLY A 83 -6.28 3.86 -11.73
CA GLY A 83 -5.04 3.63 -10.99
C GLY A 83 -3.80 4.29 -11.62
N ARG A 84 -3.95 5.02 -12.73
CA ARG A 84 -2.82 5.63 -13.46
C ARG A 84 -2.50 7.03 -12.99
N LYS A 85 -3.51 7.88 -12.80
CA LYS A 85 -3.36 9.24 -12.29
C LYS A 85 -4.14 9.39 -11.01
N TRP A 86 -3.50 9.96 -10.00
CA TRP A 86 -4.07 10.12 -8.67
C TRP A 86 -4.25 11.61 -8.38
N THR A 87 -5.34 11.94 -7.71
CA THR A 87 -5.66 13.31 -7.32
C THR A 87 -6.03 13.33 -5.85
N TYR A 88 -5.44 14.25 -5.09
CA TYR A 88 -5.74 14.42 -3.68
C TYR A 88 -7.23 14.68 -3.46
N VAL A 89 -7.79 14.06 -2.43
CA VAL A 89 -9.17 14.24 -1.99
C VAL A 89 -9.20 15.03 -0.70
N ASP A 90 -8.74 14.42 0.39
CA ASP A 90 -8.64 15.00 1.73
C ASP A 90 -7.84 14.01 2.61
N THR A 91 -8.05 14.06 3.92
CA THR A 91 -7.67 13.06 4.91
C THR A 91 -8.91 12.35 5.44
N ALA A 92 -8.75 11.09 5.87
CA ALA A 92 -9.82 10.34 6.51
C ALA A 92 -10.28 11.03 7.81
N ASP A 93 -11.60 11.12 8.01
CA ASP A 93 -12.20 11.57 9.28
C ASP A 93 -12.28 10.39 10.26
N ILE A 94 -11.18 10.17 10.98
CA ILE A 94 -11.09 9.13 12.00
C ILE A 94 -11.54 9.70 13.35
N ARG A 95 -12.63 9.14 13.89
CA ARG A 95 -13.26 9.53 15.16
C ARG A 95 -12.71 8.71 16.34
N TYR A 96 -11.38 8.62 16.40
CA TYR A 96 -10.64 8.01 17.50
C TYR A 96 -9.43 8.87 17.84
N ARG A 97 -9.57 9.76 18.82
CA ARG A 97 -8.53 10.73 19.19
C ARG A 97 -8.46 10.90 20.70
N PRO A 98 -8.24 9.82 21.46
CA PRO A 98 -8.18 9.91 22.93
C PRO A 98 -7.01 10.80 23.38
N ASP A 99 -5.94 10.88 22.58
CA ASP A 99 -4.82 11.80 22.77
C ASP A 99 -4.85 12.92 21.73
N ALA A 100 -4.65 14.17 22.15
CA ALA A 100 -4.70 15.34 21.25
C ALA A 100 -3.61 15.33 20.16
N GLY A 101 -2.47 14.68 20.43
CA GLY A 101 -1.34 14.57 19.51
C GLY A 101 -1.32 13.29 18.67
N TYR A 102 -2.45 12.58 18.58
CA TYR A 102 -2.62 11.29 17.90
C TYR A 102 -1.85 11.17 16.58
N THR A 103 -1.42 9.95 16.30
CA THR A 103 -0.64 9.60 15.11
C THR A 103 -1.22 8.32 14.51
N PHE A 104 -1.41 8.32 13.20
CA PHE A 104 -1.93 7.19 12.44
C PHE A 104 -0.95 6.73 11.37
N TRP A 105 -0.63 5.44 11.33
CA TRP A 105 0.27 4.83 10.35
C TRP A 105 -0.33 3.59 9.69
N ALA A 106 0.07 3.38 8.43
CA ALA A 106 -0.06 2.13 7.68
C ALA A 106 -1.47 1.52 7.77
N PRO A 107 -2.47 2.17 7.13
CA PRO A 107 -3.82 1.60 7.06
C PRO A 107 -3.84 0.33 6.21
N ASP A 108 -4.57 -0.70 6.65
CA ASP A 108 -5.02 -1.79 5.78
C ASP A 108 -6.55 -1.85 5.81
N ILE A 109 -7.16 -1.87 4.62
CA ILE A 109 -8.61 -1.74 4.45
C ILE A 109 -9.15 -2.96 3.72
N THR A 110 -10.19 -3.57 4.29
CA THR A 110 -10.96 -4.65 3.68
C THR A 110 -12.44 -4.29 3.65
N GLU A 111 -13.13 -4.66 2.58
CA GLU A 111 -14.59 -4.55 2.49
C GLU A 111 -15.24 -5.90 2.83
N HIS A 112 -16.29 -5.86 3.63
CA HIS A 112 -17.12 -7.02 3.88
C HIS A 112 -18.59 -6.62 4.08
N ARG A 113 -19.46 -7.13 3.19
CA ARG A 113 -20.93 -6.99 3.30
C ARG A 113 -21.41 -5.54 3.40
N GLY A 114 -20.82 -4.65 2.61
CA GLY A 114 -21.14 -3.23 2.54
C GLY A 114 -20.46 -2.37 3.60
N VAL A 115 -19.58 -2.94 4.43
CA VAL A 115 -18.83 -2.22 5.45
C VAL A 115 -17.34 -2.30 5.15
N TYR A 116 -16.66 -1.16 5.22
CA TYR A 116 -15.21 -1.10 5.17
C TYR A 116 -14.65 -1.21 6.58
N HIS A 117 -13.66 -2.08 6.77
CA HIS A 117 -12.91 -2.28 7.99
C HIS A 117 -11.49 -1.80 7.77
N MET A 118 -11.01 -0.89 8.60
CA MET A 118 -9.62 -0.44 8.61
C MET A 118 -8.94 -0.93 9.88
N TYR A 119 -7.76 -1.52 9.70
CA TYR A 119 -6.84 -1.85 10.78
C TYR A 119 -5.66 -0.89 10.68
N LEU A 120 -5.47 -0.11 11.72
CA LEU A 120 -4.62 1.07 11.66
C LEU A 120 -3.69 1.11 12.87
N THR A 121 -2.42 1.41 12.63
CA THR A 121 -1.49 1.65 13.73
C THR A 121 -1.80 3.00 14.37
N TYR A 122 -2.10 2.99 15.67
CA TYR A 122 -2.30 4.16 16.51
C TYR A 122 -1.11 4.36 17.44
N VAL A 123 -0.57 5.57 17.48
CA VAL A 123 0.43 6.00 18.47
C VAL A 123 -0.17 7.16 19.28
N PRO A 124 -0.16 7.12 20.63
CA PRO A 124 -0.87 8.05 21.51
C PRO A 124 -0.13 9.37 21.69
N GLY A 125 0.26 10.01 20.59
CA GLY A 125 0.96 11.28 20.65
C GLY A 125 1.96 11.53 19.55
N THR A 126 2.62 12.66 19.69
CA THR A 126 3.63 13.16 18.78
C THR A 126 4.96 13.25 19.52
N PHE A 127 5.93 12.45 19.10
CA PHE A 127 7.15 12.20 19.87
C PHE A 127 8.41 12.46 19.03
N SER A 128 9.51 12.78 19.71
CA SER A 128 10.83 13.00 19.11
C SER A 128 11.70 11.75 19.07
N ASP A 129 11.20 10.61 19.55
CA ASP A 129 11.88 9.31 19.56
C ASP A 129 10.90 8.13 19.39
N TRP A 130 11.44 6.92 19.29
CA TRP A 130 10.68 5.68 19.03
C TRP A 130 10.29 4.92 20.30
N GLY A 131 10.49 5.47 21.49
CA GLY A 131 10.31 4.81 22.78
C GLY A 131 8.86 4.48 23.14
N HIS A 132 7.89 4.97 22.39
CA HIS A 132 6.48 5.06 22.79
C HIS A 132 5.61 3.85 22.39
N PRO A 133 4.43 3.67 23.01
CA PRO A 133 3.47 2.64 22.63
C PRO A 133 2.95 2.83 21.21
N ARG A 134 2.56 1.72 20.58
CA ARG A 134 1.74 1.68 19.37
C ARG A 134 0.92 0.39 19.35
N GLN A 135 -0.34 0.54 18.98
CA GLN A 135 -1.33 -0.52 18.95
C GLN A 135 -2.06 -0.51 17.62
N ILE A 136 -2.66 -1.63 17.24
CA ILE A 136 -3.55 -1.69 16.08
C ILE A 136 -4.98 -1.46 16.55
N VAL A 137 -5.65 -0.47 15.97
CA VAL A 137 -7.07 -0.17 16.21
C VAL A 137 -7.91 -0.63 15.02
N HIS A 138 -9.13 -1.08 15.31
CA HIS A 138 -10.15 -1.41 14.34
C HIS A 138 -11.13 -0.23 14.19
N LEU A 139 -11.31 0.20 12.95
CA LEU A 139 -12.24 1.25 12.55
C LEU A 139 -13.20 0.71 11.49
N THR A 140 -14.43 1.22 11.45
CA THR A 140 -15.40 0.91 10.39
C THR A 140 -15.91 2.15 9.70
N SER A 141 -16.22 2.02 8.41
CA SER A 141 -16.80 3.08 7.58
C SER A 141 -17.78 2.50 6.56
N SER A 142 -18.81 3.27 6.21
CA SER A 142 -19.71 2.98 5.09
C SER A 142 -19.33 3.72 3.81
N ASP A 143 -18.51 4.77 3.89
CA ASP A 143 -18.24 5.70 2.79
C ASP A 143 -16.75 5.95 2.51
N LEU A 144 -15.86 5.28 3.26
CA LEU A 144 -14.41 5.41 3.24
C LEU A 144 -13.89 6.80 3.69
N ILE A 145 -14.76 7.71 4.12
CA ILE A 145 -14.37 9.03 4.63
C ILE A 145 -14.49 9.09 6.14
N HIS A 146 -15.64 8.71 6.69
CA HIS A 146 -15.93 8.80 8.12
C HIS A 146 -15.71 7.44 8.78
N TRP A 147 -14.80 7.40 9.74
CA TRP A 147 -14.36 6.16 10.39
C TRP A 147 -14.69 6.19 11.86
N ASN A 148 -15.44 5.18 12.31
CA ASN A 148 -15.84 5.01 13.71
C ASN A 148 -14.98 3.94 14.37
N TYR A 149 -14.43 4.27 15.54
CA TYR A 149 -13.72 3.32 16.38
C TYR A 149 -14.60 2.15 16.80
N GLN A 150 -14.04 0.95 16.74
CA GLN A 150 -14.67 -0.28 17.25
C GLN A 150 -13.90 -0.83 18.45
N SER A 151 -12.59 -1.06 18.29
CA SER A 151 -11.77 -1.68 19.32
C SER A 151 -10.28 -1.41 19.11
N THR A 152 -9.50 -1.57 20.18
CA THR A 152 -8.05 -1.78 20.11
C THR A 152 -7.84 -3.29 20.16
N LEU A 153 -7.06 -3.83 19.23
CA LEU A 153 -6.91 -5.28 19.12
C LEU A 153 -6.10 -5.84 20.30
N PRO A 154 -6.54 -6.96 20.91
CA PRO A 154 -5.84 -7.61 22.02
C PRO A 154 -4.69 -8.47 21.49
N LEU A 155 -3.67 -7.82 20.90
CA LEU A 155 -2.47 -8.46 20.36
C LEU A 155 -1.41 -8.67 21.45
N VAL A 156 -0.31 -9.32 21.07
CA VAL A 156 0.76 -9.76 21.95
C VAL A 156 1.35 -8.67 22.87
N ASN A 157 1.35 -7.38 22.47
CA ASN A 157 1.76 -6.25 23.32
C ASN A 157 1.43 -4.88 22.67
N GLU A 158 1.84 -3.78 23.32
CA GLU A 158 1.66 -2.38 22.87
C GLU A 158 2.83 -1.81 22.05
N LYS A 159 3.56 -2.65 21.33
CA LYS A 159 4.56 -2.28 20.32
C LYS A 159 4.40 -3.13 19.07
N VAL A 160 3.20 -3.01 18.48
CA VAL A 160 2.77 -3.74 17.29
C VAL A 160 2.25 -2.76 16.24
N ILE A 161 2.56 -3.03 14.97
CA ILE A 161 2.24 -2.13 13.84
C ILE A 161 1.88 -2.91 12.57
N ASP A 162 1.41 -2.19 11.57
CA ASP A 162 1.35 -2.60 10.16
C ASP A 162 0.52 -3.87 9.94
N ALA A 163 -0.78 -3.76 10.18
CA ALA A 163 -1.72 -4.84 9.91
C ALA A 163 -1.82 -5.13 8.40
N SER A 164 -2.00 -6.39 8.03
CA SER A 164 -2.52 -6.80 6.73
C SER A 164 -3.55 -7.90 6.91
N VAL A 165 -4.78 -7.65 6.48
CA VAL A 165 -5.92 -8.55 6.65
C VAL A 165 -6.27 -9.26 5.35
N TYR A 166 -6.50 -10.56 5.45
CA TYR A 166 -6.91 -11.40 4.33
C TYR A 166 -8.07 -12.32 4.72
N LYS A 167 -9.02 -12.50 3.80
CA LYS A 167 -10.11 -13.46 3.95
C LYS A 167 -9.65 -14.86 3.61
N VAL A 168 -9.50 -15.73 4.60
CA VAL A 168 -9.10 -17.13 4.38
C VAL A 168 -10.24 -17.91 3.74
N LYS A 169 -11.45 -17.76 4.29
CA LYS A 169 -12.71 -18.34 3.82
C LYS A 169 -13.88 -17.60 4.47
N GLU A 170 -15.12 -17.94 4.11
CA GLU A 170 -16.29 -17.43 4.85
C GLU A 170 -16.17 -17.75 6.34
N GLY A 171 -16.34 -16.72 7.18
CA GLY A 171 -16.24 -16.84 8.62
C GLY A 171 -14.82 -17.04 9.16
N LEU A 172 -13.77 -16.83 8.36
CA LEU A 172 -12.39 -16.83 8.83
C LEU A 172 -11.53 -15.78 8.11
N TRP A 173 -11.04 -14.84 8.91
CA TRP A 173 -10.11 -13.79 8.54
C TRP A 173 -8.80 -14.00 9.28
N ARG A 174 -7.71 -13.62 8.63
CA ARG A 174 -6.37 -13.64 9.22
C ARG A 174 -5.72 -12.30 9.01
N MET A 175 -5.04 -11.83 10.05
CA MET A 175 -4.23 -10.61 10.03
C MET A 175 -2.79 -11.00 10.28
N TRP A 176 -1.86 -10.42 9.53
CA TRP A 176 -0.43 -10.41 9.86
C TRP A 176 -0.03 -9.02 10.32
N TYR A 177 0.89 -8.95 11.25
CA TYR A 177 1.35 -7.68 11.80
C TYR A 177 2.77 -7.81 12.34
N ASN A 178 3.44 -6.67 12.53
CA ASN A 178 4.78 -6.62 13.09
C ASN A 178 4.77 -6.61 14.62
N ASN A 179 5.59 -7.45 15.25
CA ASN A 179 5.86 -7.42 16.69
C ASN A 179 7.27 -6.86 16.94
N GLU A 180 7.35 -5.59 17.32
CA GLU A 180 8.65 -4.92 17.48
C GLU A 180 9.43 -5.39 18.70
N LYS A 181 8.74 -5.81 19.77
CA LYS A 181 9.41 -6.34 20.98
C LYS A 181 10.10 -7.67 20.74
N ASP A 182 9.68 -8.42 19.73
CA ASP A 182 10.31 -9.67 19.32
C ASP A 182 11.16 -9.48 18.05
N GLY A 183 12.00 -8.45 18.05
CA GLY A 183 12.95 -8.21 16.96
C GLY A 183 12.32 -7.83 15.62
N LYS A 184 11.10 -7.26 15.63
CA LYS A 184 10.32 -6.93 14.43
C LYS A 184 9.97 -8.17 13.59
N ARG A 185 9.62 -9.27 14.26
CA ARG A 185 9.07 -10.47 13.61
C ARG A 185 7.62 -10.29 13.20
N ILE A 186 7.17 -11.08 12.24
CA ILE A 186 5.77 -11.04 11.79
C ILE A 186 4.96 -12.09 12.57
N TYR A 187 3.91 -11.62 13.21
CA TYR A 187 2.94 -12.40 13.97
C TYR A 187 1.63 -12.46 13.19
N TYR A 188 0.70 -13.32 13.62
CA TYR A 188 -0.64 -13.34 13.05
C TYR A 188 -1.73 -13.51 14.11
N ALA A 189 -2.92 -13.02 13.76
CA ALA A 189 -4.14 -13.17 14.54
C ALA A 189 -5.27 -13.67 13.63
N GLU A 190 -6.31 -14.24 14.22
CA GLU A 190 -7.49 -14.71 13.50
C GLU A 190 -8.77 -14.10 14.05
N SER A 191 -9.75 -13.91 13.17
CA SER A 191 -11.09 -13.44 13.52
C SER A 191 -12.14 -14.15 12.67
N ASN A 192 -13.29 -14.44 13.26
CA ASN A 192 -14.42 -15.01 12.52
C ASN A 192 -15.39 -13.95 11.98
N ASP A 193 -15.27 -12.70 12.44
CA ASP A 193 -16.26 -11.64 12.20
C ASP A 193 -15.66 -10.26 11.87
N LEU A 194 -14.33 -10.12 11.86
CA LEU A 194 -13.59 -8.85 11.74
C LEU A 194 -13.70 -7.90 12.96
N TYR A 195 -14.31 -8.30 14.07
CA TYR A 195 -14.43 -7.49 15.28
C TYR A 195 -13.63 -8.07 16.44
N HIS A 196 -13.67 -9.40 16.59
CA HIS A 196 -13.02 -10.11 17.66
C HIS A 196 -11.81 -10.86 17.13
N TRP A 197 -10.62 -10.46 17.58
CA TRP A 197 -9.35 -11.00 17.14
C TRP A 197 -8.70 -11.82 18.25
N GLN A 198 -8.15 -12.97 17.88
CA GLN A 198 -7.34 -13.81 18.75
C GLN A 198 -5.92 -13.87 18.18
N ASP A 199 -4.94 -13.37 18.95
CA ASP A 199 -3.52 -13.56 18.63
C ASP A 199 -3.15 -15.06 18.58
N LYS A 200 -2.30 -15.41 17.62
CA LYS A 200 -1.83 -16.79 17.38
C LYS A 200 -0.30 -16.91 17.47
N GLY A 201 0.40 -15.82 17.76
CA GLY A 201 1.85 -15.81 17.89
C GLY A 201 2.57 -15.63 16.56
N GLU A 202 3.81 -16.11 16.50
CA GLU A 202 4.70 -15.92 15.37
C GLU A 202 4.18 -16.59 14.09
N ALA A 203 4.18 -15.86 12.98
CA ALA A 203 3.89 -16.38 11.64
C ALA A 203 5.17 -16.73 10.88
N ILE A 204 6.14 -15.80 10.87
CA ILE A 204 7.44 -15.98 10.23
C ILE A 204 8.55 -15.29 11.03
N ALA A 205 9.66 -16.00 11.24
CA ALA A 205 10.87 -15.50 11.90
C ALA A 205 11.71 -14.59 10.98
N THR A 206 11.09 -13.57 10.36
CA THR A 206 11.78 -12.58 9.54
C THR A 206 11.79 -11.21 10.22
N ARG A 207 12.87 -10.45 10.07
CA ARG A 207 12.94 -9.08 10.60
C ARG A 207 12.50 -8.09 9.53
N GLY A 208 11.43 -7.35 9.78
CA GLY A 208 10.89 -6.37 8.85
C GLY A 208 9.61 -5.70 9.38
N GLU A 209 8.89 -4.99 8.54
CA GLU A 209 7.56 -4.41 8.82
C GLU A 209 6.68 -4.43 7.57
N GLY A 210 5.49 -3.87 7.61
CA GLY A 210 4.59 -3.83 6.46
C GLY A 210 4.32 -5.15 5.76
N PRO A 211 3.84 -6.20 6.46
CA PRO A 211 3.38 -7.40 5.77
C PRO A 211 2.27 -7.02 4.80
N LYS A 212 2.28 -7.55 3.57
CA LYS A 212 1.12 -7.51 2.68
C LYS A 212 0.83 -8.87 2.08
N VAL A 213 -0.36 -9.40 2.34
CA VAL A 213 -0.81 -10.70 1.84
C VAL A 213 -1.77 -10.57 0.67
N PHE A 214 -1.53 -11.35 -0.39
CA PHE A 214 -2.40 -11.41 -1.57
C PHE A 214 -2.35 -12.78 -2.25
N TYR A 215 -3.38 -13.11 -3.03
CA TYR A 215 -3.44 -14.35 -3.83
C TYR A 215 -3.28 -14.05 -5.32
N TRP A 216 -2.31 -14.68 -5.96
CA TRP A 216 -2.08 -14.53 -7.39
C TRP A 216 -1.43 -15.79 -7.98
N LYS A 217 -1.70 -16.09 -9.25
CA LYS A 217 -1.07 -17.22 -9.97
C LYS A 217 -1.12 -18.57 -9.21
N GLY A 218 -2.23 -18.84 -8.54
CA GLY A 218 -2.43 -20.11 -7.84
C GLY A 218 -1.80 -20.20 -6.45
N LYS A 219 -1.22 -19.11 -5.92
CA LYS A 219 -0.48 -19.09 -4.66
C LYS A 219 -0.80 -17.86 -3.83
N TYR A 220 -0.58 -17.99 -2.52
CA TYR A 220 -0.53 -16.85 -1.63
C TYR A 220 0.89 -16.31 -1.59
N PHE A 221 0.99 -14.99 -1.54
CA PHE A 221 2.23 -14.26 -1.34
C PHE A 221 2.12 -13.39 -0.10
N MET A 222 3.26 -13.17 0.55
CA MET A 222 3.43 -12.13 1.56
C MET A 222 4.69 -11.34 1.21
N THR A 223 4.58 -10.02 1.15
CA THR A 223 5.76 -9.13 1.12
C THR A 223 6.00 -8.55 2.51
N VAL A 224 7.25 -8.31 2.87
CA VAL A 224 7.65 -7.66 4.14
C VAL A 224 8.76 -6.65 3.84
N ASP A 225 8.60 -5.39 4.23
CA ASP A 225 9.64 -4.38 4.14
C ASP A 225 10.79 -4.71 5.09
N ALA A 226 11.99 -4.93 4.56
CA ALA A 226 13.17 -5.25 5.35
C ALA A 226 14.13 -4.05 5.51
N TRP A 227 13.70 -2.83 5.15
CA TRP A 227 14.49 -1.61 4.99
C TRP A 227 15.69 -1.78 4.04
N LYS A 228 15.56 -2.69 3.08
CA LYS A 228 16.52 -2.97 2.00
C LYS A 228 15.81 -3.57 0.78
N GLY A 229 14.63 -3.04 0.48
CA GLY A 229 13.62 -3.68 -0.36
C GLY A 229 12.77 -4.66 0.43
N MET A 230 11.94 -5.40 -0.29
CA MET A 230 10.90 -6.24 0.29
C MET A 230 11.24 -7.72 0.14
N GLU A 231 11.26 -8.41 1.27
CA GLU A 231 11.30 -9.87 1.31
C GLU A 231 9.99 -10.43 0.76
N VAL A 232 10.06 -11.53 0.02
CA VAL A 232 8.89 -12.19 -0.55
C VAL A 232 8.78 -13.60 0.03
N PHE A 233 7.60 -13.96 0.46
CA PHE A 233 7.24 -15.30 0.89
C PHE A 233 6.08 -15.80 0.04
N SER A 234 6.01 -17.12 -0.15
CA SER A 234 4.86 -17.75 -0.81
C SER A 234 4.43 -19.03 -0.11
N GLY A 235 3.14 -19.34 -0.21
CA GLY A 235 2.51 -20.47 0.46
C GLY A 235 1.23 -20.91 -0.25
N ASN A 236 0.64 -22.02 0.25
CA ASN A 236 -0.59 -22.58 -0.30
C ASN A 236 -1.77 -22.55 0.69
N ASP A 237 -1.53 -22.23 1.96
CA ASP A 237 -2.48 -22.41 3.08
C ASP A 237 -2.60 -21.18 4.01
N LEU A 238 -1.89 -20.09 3.69
CA LEU A 238 -1.79 -18.88 4.52
C LEU A 238 -1.19 -19.13 5.93
N LEU A 239 -0.49 -20.24 6.14
CA LEU A 239 0.14 -20.60 7.41
C LEU A 239 1.62 -20.90 7.21
N THR A 240 1.92 -21.68 6.17
CA THR A 240 3.27 -22.11 5.83
C THR A 240 3.84 -21.21 4.74
N TRP A 241 4.93 -20.53 5.07
CA TRP A 241 5.55 -19.53 4.21
C TRP A 241 6.96 -19.95 3.82
N LYS A 242 7.20 -20.08 2.51
CA LYS A 242 8.54 -20.28 1.97
C LYS A 242 9.12 -18.94 1.54
N LYS A 243 10.24 -18.55 2.15
CA LYS A 243 11.00 -17.36 1.77
C LYS A 243 11.61 -17.52 0.38
N GLN A 244 11.46 -16.51 -0.46
CA GLN A 244 12.18 -16.35 -1.72
C GLN A 244 13.60 -15.85 -1.45
N GLU A 245 14.56 -16.27 -2.27
CA GLU A 245 15.97 -15.89 -2.11
C GLU A 245 16.23 -14.38 -2.29
N HIS A 246 15.61 -13.79 -3.33
CA HIS A 246 15.81 -12.38 -3.69
C HIS A 246 14.64 -11.52 -3.23
N ARG A 247 14.97 -10.31 -2.79
CA ARG A 247 14.00 -9.25 -2.53
C ARG A 247 13.55 -8.61 -3.84
N ILE A 248 12.37 -8.00 -3.81
CA ILE A 248 11.95 -7.04 -4.85
C ILE A 248 12.15 -5.62 -4.32
N LEU A 249 12.31 -4.65 -5.22
CA LEU A 249 12.53 -3.23 -4.87
C LEU A 249 13.76 -2.94 -3.98
N GLU A 250 14.73 -3.86 -3.95
CA GLU A 250 16.00 -3.69 -3.21
C GLU A 250 16.93 -2.67 -3.87
N ASN A 251 16.99 -2.67 -5.21
CA ASN A 251 17.88 -1.80 -5.93
C ASN A 251 17.18 -0.48 -6.33
N PRO A 252 17.92 0.65 -6.34
CA PRO A 252 17.48 1.90 -6.95
C PRO A 252 16.98 1.72 -8.39
N GLY A 253 15.91 2.42 -8.74
CA GLY A 253 15.49 2.61 -10.12
C GLY A 253 16.24 3.77 -10.80
N LYS A 254 15.92 4.01 -12.07
CA LYS A 254 16.45 5.11 -12.89
C LYS A 254 15.50 6.29 -13.00
N GLY A 255 14.24 6.12 -12.61
CA GLY A 255 13.23 7.18 -12.64
C GLY A 255 13.59 8.34 -11.69
N GLN A 256 13.23 9.55 -12.09
CA GLN A 256 13.21 10.70 -11.18
C GLN A 256 12.32 10.32 -9.98
N ASP A 257 12.82 10.53 -8.78
CA ASP A 257 12.17 10.14 -7.51
C ASP A 257 12.03 8.64 -7.25
N ASP A 258 12.81 7.78 -7.91
CA ASP A 258 12.79 6.32 -7.71
C ASP A 258 14.17 5.70 -7.41
N GLN A 259 15.12 6.55 -6.99
CA GLN A 259 16.56 6.23 -6.86
C GLN A 259 16.97 5.70 -5.49
N ALA A 260 16.00 5.39 -4.63
CA ALA A 260 16.20 4.70 -3.37
C ALA A 260 15.45 3.37 -3.36
N ILE A 261 15.64 2.59 -2.30
CA ILE A 261 14.89 1.33 -2.10
C ILE A 261 13.38 1.60 -2.05
N GLY A 262 12.57 0.60 -2.42
CA GLY A 262 11.14 0.63 -2.14
C GLY A 262 10.86 0.16 -0.70
N GLY A 263 9.91 0.81 -0.04
CA GLY A 263 9.43 0.45 1.31
C GLY A 263 8.04 -0.18 1.30
N HIS A 264 7.39 -0.22 2.47
CA HIS A 264 6.02 -0.71 2.71
C HIS A 264 5.09 -0.48 1.50
N CYS A 265 4.45 -1.55 1.07
CA CYS A 265 3.63 -1.56 -0.13
C CYS A 265 2.22 -2.09 0.08
N ASP A 266 1.37 -1.83 -0.90
CA ASP A 266 0.16 -2.59 -1.16
C ASP A 266 0.22 -3.25 -2.54
N VAL A 267 -0.55 -4.31 -2.72
CA VAL A 267 -0.61 -5.08 -3.96
C VAL A 267 -2.05 -5.24 -4.43
N VAL A 268 -2.32 -4.78 -5.64
CA VAL A 268 -3.60 -4.96 -6.30
C VAL A 268 -3.49 -6.02 -7.39
N VAL A 269 -4.20 -7.13 -7.22
CA VAL A 269 -4.39 -8.14 -8.25
C VAL A 269 -5.54 -7.70 -9.16
N ASN A 270 -5.24 -7.48 -10.44
CA ASN A 270 -6.20 -6.97 -11.43
C ASN A 270 -6.31 -7.97 -12.58
N GLY A 271 -7.13 -9.00 -12.37
CA GLY A 271 -7.26 -10.13 -13.30
C GLY A 271 -5.97 -10.93 -13.40
N ALA A 272 -5.39 -11.01 -14.61
CA ALA A 272 -4.18 -11.79 -14.85
C ALA A 272 -2.88 -11.10 -14.40
N LYS A 273 -2.94 -9.81 -14.06
CA LYS A 273 -1.82 -8.95 -13.65
C LYS A 273 -1.90 -8.63 -12.16
N ALA A 274 -0.77 -8.27 -11.58
CA ALA A 274 -0.70 -7.70 -10.24
C ALA A 274 0.23 -6.48 -10.25
N TYR A 275 -0.09 -5.48 -9.46
CA TYR A 275 0.66 -4.24 -9.35
C TYR A 275 1.04 -3.99 -7.91
N VAL A 276 2.30 -3.62 -7.68
CA VAL A 276 2.79 -3.22 -6.37
C VAL A 276 2.90 -1.71 -6.30
N PHE A 277 2.19 -1.13 -5.34
CA PHE A 277 2.20 0.29 -5.00
C PHE A 277 3.06 0.46 -3.76
N TYR A 278 4.15 1.21 -3.85
CA TYR A 278 5.13 1.28 -2.77
C TYR A 278 5.61 2.72 -2.61
N PHE A 279 6.02 3.07 -1.40
CA PHE A 279 6.67 4.37 -1.19
C PHE A 279 8.19 4.26 -1.35
N THR A 280 8.83 5.37 -1.67
CA THR A 280 10.28 5.53 -1.60
C THR A 280 10.64 6.92 -1.07
N HIS A 281 11.86 7.08 -0.57
CA HIS A 281 12.42 8.37 -0.17
C HIS A 281 13.45 8.81 -1.22
N PRO A 282 13.08 9.68 -2.19
CA PRO A 282 13.98 10.09 -3.27
C PRO A 282 15.35 10.60 -2.80
N GLY A 283 15.37 11.40 -1.73
CA GLY A 283 16.61 11.96 -1.17
C GLY A 283 17.48 10.95 -0.42
N ARG A 284 17.03 9.71 -0.21
CA ARG A 284 17.82 8.64 0.45
C ARG A 284 18.58 7.73 -0.52
N ARG A 285 18.78 8.20 -1.76
CA ARG A 285 19.67 7.54 -2.72
C ARG A 285 21.10 7.42 -2.18
N THR A 286 21.78 6.34 -2.53
CA THR A 286 23.09 5.99 -1.95
C THR A 286 24.26 6.79 -2.52
N ASP A 287 24.16 7.21 -3.77
CA ASP A 287 25.22 7.91 -4.50
C ASP A 287 25.25 9.42 -4.21
N GLN A 288 24.10 10.02 -3.92
CA GLN A 288 23.98 11.43 -3.56
C GLN A 288 22.86 11.65 -2.54
N PRO A 289 23.05 11.24 -1.28
CA PRO A 289 22.03 11.41 -0.25
C PRO A 289 21.81 12.89 0.07
N ALA A 290 20.55 13.26 0.29
CA ALA A 290 20.17 14.55 0.83
C ALA A 290 20.70 14.72 2.26
N ALA A 291 20.80 15.96 2.72
CA ALA A 291 21.19 16.24 4.09
C ALA A 291 20.20 15.59 5.07
N LYS A 292 20.71 14.91 6.10
CA LYS A 292 19.89 14.24 7.11
C LYS A 292 18.88 15.22 7.73
N ASN A 293 17.63 14.77 7.85
CA ASN A 293 16.49 15.56 8.34
C ASN A 293 16.11 16.78 7.49
N SER A 294 16.68 16.93 6.29
CA SER A 294 16.19 17.93 5.33
C SER A 294 14.81 17.54 4.77
N PHE A 295 14.16 18.47 4.09
CA PHE A 295 12.94 18.18 3.34
C PHE A 295 13.14 16.99 2.40
N ASP A 296 14.20 16.97 1.61
CA ASP A 296 14.45 15.92 0.60
C ASP A 296 14.75 14.56 1.22
N ASP A 297 15.38 14.50 2.39
CA ASP A 297 15.60 13.25 3.16
C ASP A 297 14.28 12.70 3.75
N LYS A 298 13.34 13.59 4.09
CA LYS A 298 12.05 13.23 4.67
C LYS A 298 10.98 12.92 3.60
N ARG A 299 11.04 13.61 2.46
CA ARG A 299 10.07 13.51 1.37
C ARG A 299 9.90 12.06 0.95
N SER A 300 8.66 11.65 0.77
CA SER A 300 8.31 10.33 0.23
C SER A 300 7.19 10.43 -0.79
N VAL A 301 7.31 9.60 -1.81
CA VAL A 301 6.38 9.52 -2.93
C VAL A 301 5.92 8.09 -3.13
N ILE A 302 4.75 7.92 -3.73
CA ILE A 302 4.26 6.60 -4.14
C ILE A 302 4.67 6.34 -5.59
N GLN A 303 5.05 5.09 -5.85
CA GLN A 303 5.46 4.55 -7.13
C GLN A 303 4.65 3.28 -7.42
N VAL A 304 4.69 2.81 -8.66
CA VAL A 304 4.04 1.54 -9.06
C VAL A 304 4.93 0.74 -9.99
N ALA A 305 4.94 -0.58 -9.79
CA ALA A 305 5.56 -1.54 -10.70
C ALA A 305 4.59 -2.70 -11.00
N GLU A 306 4.69 -3.30 -12.19
CA GLU A 306 3.98 -4.55 -12.51
C GLU A 306 4.76 -5.72 -11.90
N LEU A 307 4.06 -6.53 -11.10
CA LEU A 307 4.61 -7.79 -10.59
C LEU A 307 4.61 -8.83 -11.71
N LYS A 308 5.68 -9.61 -11.77
CA LYS A 308 5.84 -10.76 -12.67
C LYS A 308 6.04 -12.01 -11.80
N TYR A 309 5.50 -13.13 -12.26
CA TYR A 309 5.71 -14.42 -11.61
C TYR A 309 6.14 -15.44 -12.65
N SER A 310 7.34 -15.97 -12.50
CA SER A 310 7.91 -16.95 -13.43
C SER A 310 8.84 -17.89 -12.68
N LYS A 311 8.77 -19.19 -13.03
CA LYS A 311 9.62 -20.24 -12.46
C LYS A 311 9.68 -20.25 -10.92
N GLY A 312 8.57 -19.91 -10.26
CA GLY A 312 8.48 -19.91 -8.80
C GLY A 312 8.88 -18.60 -8.11
N THR A 313 9.33 -17.59 -8.87
CA THR A 313 9.87 -16.33 -8.32
C THR A 313 8.97 -15.16 -8.69
N LEU A 314 8.62 -14.35 -7.68
CA LEU A 314 7.98 -13.04 -7.84
C LEU A 314 9.06 -11.99 -8.07
N THR A 315 8.95 -11.22 -9.15
CA THR A 315 9.87 -10.12 -9.49
C THR A 315 9.08 -8.89 -9.90
N CYS A 316 9.75 -7.74 -9.94
CA CYS A 316 9.27 -6.56 -10.65
C CYS A 316 10.45 -5.80 -11.23
N ASP A 317 10.28 -5.26 -12.43
CA ASP A 317 11.18 -4.25 -12.97
C ASP A 317 10.49 -2.90 -12.78
N ARG A 318 11.00 -2.10 -11.85
CA ARG A 318 10.44 -0.78 -11.54
C ARG A 318 10.75 0.26 -12.62
N ASP A 319 11.71 0.00 -13.51
CA ASP A 319 12.04 0.88 -14.63
C ASP A 319 11.14 0.64 -15.84
N GLU A 320 10.44 -0.49 -15.94
CA GLU A 320 9.51 -0.79 -17.04
C GLU A 320 8.24 0.08 -17.03
N PRO A 321 7.85 0.73 -18.15
CA PRO A 321 6.65 1.56 -18.20
C PRO A 321 5.38 0.79 -17.81
N VAL A 322 4.72 1.24 -16.73
CA VAL A 322 3.51 0.59 -16.21
C VAL A 322 2.28 1.12 -16.92
N ARG A 323 1.65 0.29 -17.76
CA ARG A 323 0.34 0.58 -18.38
C ARG A 323 -0.77 -0.05 -17.55
N ILE A 324 -1.15 0.63 -16.47
CA ILE A 324 -2.16 0.18 -15.51
C ILE A 324 -3.57 0.63 -15.90
N ARG A 325 -4.54 -0.26 -15.73
CA ARG A 325 -5.97 0.05 -15.80
C ARG A 325 -6.73 -0.81 -14.81
N LEU A 326 -6.82 -0.34 -13.57
CA LEU A 326 -7.55 -1.04 -12.52
C LEU A 326 -9.04 -1.15 -12.87
N LYS A 327 -9.62 -2.32 -12.66
CA LYS A 327 -11.04 -2.62 -12.91
C LYS A 327 -11.81 -2.68 -11.59
N PRO A 328 -13.05 -2.17 -11.51
CA PRO A 328 -13.87 -2.22 -10.30
C PRO A 328 -13.87 -3.56 -9.56
#